data_AF-A0A7V4HA22-F1
#
_entry.id   AF-A0A7V4HA22-F1
#
_cell.length_a   1.000
_cell.length_b   1.000
_cell.length_c   1.000
_cell.angle_alpha   90.00
_cell.angle_beta   90.00
_cell.angle_gamma   90.00
#
_symmetry.space_group_name_H-M   'P 1'
#
loop_
_entity.id
_entity.type
_entity.pdbx_description
1 polymer ?
#
loop_
_entity_poly.entity_id
_entity_poly.type
_entity_poly.pdbx_seq_one_letter_code
_entity_poly.pdbx_strand_id
1 'polypeptide(L)' 'MGRFTELQDLLKSFEKDFIKFYEKGNKSAGTRVRKHMNELKRKAQEIRKEIQDIKLKAKESEGSSTPTM' A
#
# COMPACT_ATOMS: atom_id res chain seq x y z
N MET A 1 -5.63 -6.70 10.68
CA MET A 1 -5.28 -5.28 10.97
C MET A 1 -3.90 -4.86 10.47
N GLY A 2 -2.90 -5.76 10.33
CA GLY A 2 -1.51 -5.39 10.00
C GLY A 2 -1.35 -4.40 8.84
N ARG A 3 -1.83 -4.73 7.64
CA ARG A 3 -1.62 -3.89 6.44
C ARG A 3 -2.27 -2.51 6.48
N PHE A 4 -3.40 -2.36 7.18
CA PHE A 4 -4.04 -1.06 7.35
C PHE A 4 -3.25 -0.17 8.32
N THR A 5 -2.84 -0.74 9.46
CA THR A 5 -2.02 -0.05 10.46
C THR A 5 -0.68 0.38 9.86
N GLU A 6 -0.03 -0.48 9.07
CA GLU A 6 1.21 -0.16 8.37
C GLU A 6 1.06 1.05 7.43
N LEU A 7 -0.03 1.14 6.67
CA LEU A 7 -0.31 2.29 5.81
C LEU A 7 -0.58 3.57 6.62
N GLN A 8 -1.29 3.46 7.74
CA GLN A 8 -1.53 4.59 8.64
C GLN A 8 -0.24 5.13 9.26
N ASP A 9 0.63 4.25 9.75
CA ASP A 9 1.90 4.64 10.35
C ASP A 9 2.85 5.24 9.31
N LEU A 10 2.82 4.72 8.08
CA LEU A 10 3.54 5.28 6.95
C LEU A 10 3.09 6.73 6.67
N LEU A 11 1.78 6.96 6.59
CA LEU A 11 1.22 8.30 6.37
C LEU A 11 1.58 9.28 7.49
N LYS A 12 1.49 8.85 8.76
CA LYS A 12 1.91 9.66 9.92
C LYS A 12 3.39 10.04 9.84
N SER A 13 4.25 9.15 9.35
CA SER A 13 5.68 9.43 9.20
C SER A 13 5.96 10.55 8.19
N PHE A 14 5.07 10.74 7.21
CA PHE A 14 5.23 11.73 6.14
C PHE A 14 4.76 13.14 6.53
N GLU A 15 3.88 13.26 7.51
CA GLU A 15 3.19 14.50 7.90
C GLU A 15 4.14 15.69 8.05
N LYS A 16 5.30 15.49 8.70
CA LYS A 16 6.31 16.54 8.90
C LYS A 16 6.89 17.08 7.60
N ASP A 17 7.10 16.22 6.60
CA ASP A 17 7.61 16.65 5.30
C ASP A 17 6.52 17.33 4.47
N PHE A 18 5.25 16.91 4.61
CA PHE A 18 4.10 17.59 4.03
C PHE A 18 3.98 19.02 4.54
N ILE A 19 3.96 19.21 5.87
CA ILE A 19 3.90 20.53 6.50
C ILE A 19 5.06 21.42 6.01
N LYS A 20 6.29 20.92 6.05
CA LYS A 20 7.47 21.67 5.59
C LYS A 20 7.39 22.06 4.11
N PHE A 21 6.79 21.23 3.26
CA PHE A 21 6.67 21.53 1.84
C PHE A 21 5.52 22.53 1.57
N TYR A 22 4.32 22.25 2.06
CA TYR A 22 3.12 23.03 1.77
C TYR A 22 3.09 24.38 2.50
N GLU A 23 3.55 24.45 3.75
CA GLU A 23 3.53 25.71 4.52
C GLU A 23 4.79 26.54 4.32
N LYS A 24 5.96 25.89 4.22
CA LYS A 24 7.26 26.58 4.23
C LYS A 24 7.96 26.61 2.86
N GLY A 25 7.36 26.05 1.82
CA GLY A 25 7.92 26.02 0.47
C GLY A 25 9.27 25.30 0.35
N ASN A 26 9.60 24.41 1.29
CA ASN A 26 10.92 23.79 1.33
C ASN A 26 11.10 22.77 0.19
N LYS A 27 11.92 23.12 -0.80
CA LYS A 27 12.19 22.28 -1.99
C LYS A 27 12.72 20.88 -1.64
N SER A 28 13.59 20.76 -0.62
CA SER A 28 14.12 19.48 -0.17
C SER A 28 13.05 18.61 0.49
N ALA A 29 12.12 19.21 1.23
CA ALA A 29 10.94 18.51 1.74
C ALA A 29 10.04 18.02 0.58
N GLY A 30 9.86 18.83 -0.47
CA GLY A 30 9.13 18.42 -1.67
C GLY A 30 9.72 17.19 -2.37
N THR A 31 11.05 17.06 -2.42
CA THR A 31 11.69 15.84 -2.94
C THR A 31 11.42 14.62 -2.05
N ARG A 32 11.40 14.79 -0.73
CA ARG A 32 11.06 13.70 0.21
C ARG A 32 9.59 13.30 0.12
N VAL A 33 8.66 14.27 0.08
CA VAL A 33 7.23 14.00 -0.12
C VAL A 33 6.99 13.19 -1.40
N ARG A 34 7.66 13.53 -2.51
CA ARG A 34 7.56 12.73 -3.74
C ARG A 34 8.04 11.29 -3.58
N LYS A 35 9.17 11.07 -2.87
CA LYS A 35 9.66 9.71 -2.57
C LYS A 35 8.67 8.94 -1.69
N HIS A 36 8.16 9.58 -0.63
CA HIS A 36 7.16 9.04 0.29
C HIS A 36 5.89 8.60 -0.45
N MET A 37 5.40 9.41 -1.39
CA MET A 37 4.23 9.04 -2.22
C MET A 37 4.49 7.87 -3.16
N ASN A 38 5.69 7.76 -3.72
CA ASN A 38 6.07 6.58 -4.51
C ASN A 38 6.13 5.31 -3.66
N GLU A 39 6.63 5.40 -2.42
CA GLU A 39 6.64 4.28 -1.48
C GLU A 39 5.22 3.86 -1.09
N LEU A 40 4.34 4.82 -0.78
CA LEU A 40 2.94 4.55 -0.47
C LEU A 40 2.24 3.84 -1.63
N LYS A 41 2.45 4.32 -2.87
CA LYS A 41 1.92 3.66 -4.08
C LYS A 41 2.41 2.23 -4.17
N ARG A 42 3.70 1.97 -3.94
CA ARG A 42 4.26 0.62 -4.00
C ARG A 42 3.64 -0.30 -2.95
N LYS A 43 3.58 0.13 -1.68
CA LYS A 43 2.96 -0.66 -0.59
C LYS A 43 1.48 -0.95 -0.85
N ALA A 44 0.73 0.04 -1.35
CA ALA A 44 -0.66 -0.16 -1.73
C ALA A 44 -0.83 -1.20 -2.85
N GLN A 45 0.07 -1.22 -3.83
CA GLN A 45 0.07 -2.23 -4.90
C GLN A 45 0.43 -3.63 -4.39
N GLU A 46 1.40 -3.75 -3.48
CA GLU A 46 1.76 -5.02 -2.84
C GLU A 46 0.56 -5.60 -2.07
N ILE A 47 -0.12 -4.79 -1.26
CA ILE A 47 -1.34 -5.21 -0.54
C ILE A 47 -2.45 -5.63 -1.51
N ARG A 48 -2.64 -4.90 -2.61
CA ARG A 48 -3.64 -5.27 -3.63
C ARG A 48 -3.33 -6.62 -4.25
N LYS A 49 -2.07 -6.87 -4.62
CA LYS A 49 -1.64 -8.16 -5.19
C LYS A 49 -1.89 -9.30 -4.20
N GLU A 50 -1.52 -9.12 -2.94
CA GLU A 50 -1.78 -10.12 -1.91
C GLU A 50 -3.26 -10.45 -1.75
N ILE A 51 -4.15 -9.44 -1.79
CA ILE A 51 -5.60 -9.68 -1.76
C ILE A 51 -6.04 -10.49 -2.99
N GLN A 52 -5.51 -10.17 -4.17
CA GLN A 52 -5.80 -10.92 -5.39
C GLN A 52 -5.29 -12.36 -5.31
N ASP A 53 -4.08 -12.59 -4.78
CA ASP A 53 -3.48 -13.91 -4.62
C ASP A 53 -4.26 -14.75 -3.61
N ILE A 54 -4.72 -14.16 -2.50
CA ILE A 54 -5.60 -14.82 -1.53
C ILE A 54 -6.91 -15.24 -2.19
N LYS A 55 -7.52 -14.35 -2.99
CA LYS A 55 -8.75 -14.65 -3.73
C LYS A 55 -8.54 -15.77 -4.75
N LEU A 56 -7.42 -15.77 -5.47
CA LEU A 56 -7.07 -16.80 -6.45
C LEU A 56 -6.88 -18.16 -5.77
N LYS A 57 -6.12 -18.21 -4.67
CA LYS A 57 -5.91 -19.45 -3.89
C LYS A 57 -7.20 -20.00 -3.30
N ALA A 58 -8.10 -19.13 -2.81
CA ALA A 58 -9.42 -19.55 -2.33
C ALA A 58 -10.27 -20.17 -3.46
N LYS A 59 -10.12 -19.68 -4.69
CA LYS A 59 -10.82 -20.20 -5.86
C LYS A 59 -10.24 -21.55 -6.33
N GLU A 60 -8.93 -21.76 -6.19
CA GLU A 60 -8.29 -23.06 -6.47
C GLU A 60 -8.75 -24.16 -5.51
N SER A 61 -9.02 -23.84 -4.24
CA SER A 61 -9.57 -24.82 -3.27
C SER A 61 -11.03 -25.22 -3.52
N GLU A 62 -11.82 -24.41 -4.23
CA GLU A 62 -13.20 -24.77 -4.61
C GLU A 62 -13.26 -25.55 -5.94
N GLY A 63 -12.22 -25.45 -6.78
CA GLY A 63 -12.14 -26.11 -8.08
C GLY A 63 -11.80 -27.61 -8.07
N SER A 64 -11.47 -28.20 -6.91
CA SER A 64 -11.19 -29.64 -6.78
C SER A 64 -12.42 -30.49 -6.45
N SER A 65 -13.63 -29.94 -6.59
CA SER A 65 -14.89 -30.61 -6.21
C SER A 65 -15.96 -30.64 -7.31
N THR A 66 -15.56 -30.76 -8.58
CA THR A 66 -16.46 -31.33 -9.60
C THR A 66 -15.95 -32.72 -10.00
N PRO A 67 -16.65 -33.79 -9.59
CA PRO A 67 -16.36 -35.16 -10.00
C PRO A 67 -16.71 -35.37 -11.48
N THR A 68 -15.96 -36.27 -12.09
CA THR A 68 -16.08 -36.87 -13.42
C THR A 68 -17.51 -37.02 -13.95
N MET A 69 -17.71 -36.65 -15.22
CA MET A 69 -18.29 -37.53 -16.25
C MET A 69 -17.61 -37.26 -17.58
#